data_AF-A0A2S6NIS1-F1
#
_entry.id   AF-A0A2S6NIS1-F1
#
_cell.length_a   1.000
_cell.length_b   1.000
_cell.length_c   1.000
_cell.angle_alpha   90.00
_cell.angle_beta   90.00
_cell.angle_gamma   90.00
#
_symmetry.space_group_name_H-M   'P 1'
#
loop_
_entity.id
_entity.type
_entity.pdbx_description
1 polymer ?
#
loop_
_entity_poly.entity_id
_entity_poly.type
_entity_poly.pdbx_seq_one_letter_code
_entity_poly.pdbx_strand_id
1 'polypeptide(L)'
;MQAPIGIPQFSNDAYVTTPTLAGGKGFGDFDVQATTSLAIPTDHRGTLGTAWSINVAFQYHLLKLVWPEMEVNWTRLLQFGYATR
;
A
#
# COMPACT_ATOMS: atom_id res chain seq x y z
N MET A 1 8.41 8.81 3.94
CA MET A 1 8.24 8.58 5.40
C MET A 1 7.13 9.48 5.89
N GLN A 2 6.27 8.98 6.78
CA GLN A 2 5.16 9.72 7.38
C GLN A 2 5.50 10.05 8.84
N ALA A 3 5.28 11.29 9.26
CA ALA A 3 5.52 11.76 10.62
C ALA A 3 4.20 11.84 11.43
N PRO A 4 4.23 11.59 12.75
CA PRO A 4 3.05 11.61 13.62
C PRO A 4 2.67 13.04 14.03
N ILE A 5 2.36 13.92 13.07
CA ILE A 5 2.07 15.34 13.32
C ILE A 5 0.63 15.64 13.77
N GLY A 6 -0.20 14.61 13.93
CA GLY A 6 -1.58 14.74 14.41
C GLY A 6 -1.66 14.98 15.93
N ILE A 7 -2.82 15.44 16.40
CA ILE A 7 -3.07 15.52 17.84
C ILE A 7 -3.06 14.11 18.46
N PRO A 8 -2.56 13.92 19.70
CA PRO A 8 -2.28 12.59 20.25
C PRO A 8 -3.46 11.60 20.23
N GLN A 9 -4.70 12.09 20.32
CA GLN A 9 -5.91 11.26 20.35
C GLN A 9 -6.26 10.61 19.01
N PHE A 10 -5.72 11.10 17.89
CA PHE A 10 -5.98 10.57 16.53
C PHE A 10 -4.68 10.23 15.77
N SER A 11 -3.54 10.23 16.48
CA SER A 11 -2.24 9.87 15.92
C SER A 11 -1.84 8.49 16.43
N ASN A 12 -1.13 7.73 15.60
CA ASN A 12 -0.49 6.49 16.03
C ASN A 12 0.81 6.73 16.80
N ASP A 13 1.20 8.00 17.01
CA ASP A 13 2.40 8.46 17.71
C ASP A 13 3.68 7.70 17.30
N ALA A 14 3.78 7.38 16.01
CA ALA A 14 4.88 6.66 15.43
C ALA A 14 5.16 7.20 14.02
N TYR A 15 6.43 7.25 13.64
CA TYR A 15 6.77 7.43 12.23
C TYR A 15 6.42 6.16 11.48
N VAL A 16 5.98 6.30 10.23
CA VAL A 16 5.74 5.16 9.34
C VAL A 16 6.64 5.27 8.13
N THR A 17 7.45 4.24 7.93
CA THR A 17 8.26 4.11 6.71
C THR A 17 7.57 3.15 5.77
N THR A 18 7.37 3.59 4.53
CA THR A 18 6.68 2.82 3.50
C THR A 18 7.61 2.57 2.33
N PRO A 19 8.51 1.57 2.39
CA PRO A 19 9.17 1.10 1.19
C PRO A 19 8.12 0.63 0.19
N THR A 20 8.25 1.10 -1.04
CA THR A 20 7.34 0.79 -2.15
C THR A 20 8.16 0.34 -3.35
N LEU A 21 7.73 -0.76 -3.95
CA LEU A 21 8.18 -1.17 -5.27
C LEU A 21 6.99 -1.06 -6.21
N ALA A 22 7.17 -0.31 -7.28
CA ALA A 22 6.19 -0.16 -8.34
C ALA A 22 6.84 -0.56 -9.68
N GLY A 23 6.06 -1.22 -10.52
CA GLY A 23 6.47 -1.60 -11.86
C GLY A 23 5.26 -1.65 -12.77
N GLY A 24 5.48 -1.40 -14.05
CA GLY A 24 4.42 -1.49 -15.04
C GLY A 24 4.99 -1.78 -16.42
N LYS A 25 4.15 -2.34 -17.28
CA LYS A 25 4.49 -2.61 -18.67
C LYS A 25 3.26 -2.48 -19.55
N GLY A 26 3.48 -1.81 -20.68
CA GLY A 26 2.52 -1.72 -21.78
C GLY A 26 2.78 -2.73 -22.88
N PHE A 27 1.69 -3.16 -23.51
CA PHE A 27 1.61 -4.09 -24.63
C PHE A 27 0.60 -3.56 -25.66
N GLY A 28 1.01 -2.55 -26.43
CA GLY A 28 0.12 -1.88 -27.39
C GLY A 28 -0.97 -1.12 -26.68
N ASP A 29 -2.23 -1.53 -26.87
CA ASP A 29 -3.39 -0.89 -26.23
C ASP A 29 -3.61 -1.37 -24.77
N PHE A 30 -2.83 -2.32 -24.26
CA PHE A 30 -3.03 -2.84 -22.90
C PHE A 30 -1.86 -2.50 -21.99
N ASP A 31 -2.16 -1.92 -20.83
CA ASP A 31 -1.17 -1.58 -19.81
C ASP A 31 -1.49 -2.31 -18.50
N VAL A 32 -0.43 -2.83 -17.87
CA VAL A 32 -0.51 -3.38 -16.51
C VAL A 32 0.47 -2.67 -15.61
N GLN A 33 0.01 -2.25 -14.44
CA GLN A 33 0.83 -1.69 -13.39
C GLN A 33 0.60 -2.45 -12.09
N ALA A 34 1.66 -2.72 -11.35
CA ALA A 34 1.59 -3.34 -10.04
C ALA A 34 2.45 -2.55 -9.05
N THR A 35 1.91 -2.36 -7.85
CA THR A 35 2.57 -1.69 -6.75
C THR A 35 2.47 -2.54 -5.50
N THR A 36 3.58 -2.76 -4.80
CA THR A 36 3.61 -3.40 -3.49
C THR A 36 4.29 -2.48 -2.48
N SER A 37 3.72 -2.38 -1.27
CA SER A 37 4.21 -1.50 -0.22
C SER A 37 4.11 -2.14 1.16
N LEU A 38 5.06 -1.85 2.04
CA LEU A 38 5.00 -2.25 3.45
C LEU A 38 4.89 -1.00 4.32
N ALA A 39 3.77 -0.78 5.01
CA ALA A 39 3.66 0.28 6.00
C ALA A 39 4.26 -0.21 7.33
N ILE A 40 5.48 0.23 7.64
CA ILE A 40 6.25 -0.19 8.82
C ILE A 40 6.28 0.96 9.84
N PRO A 41 5.55 0.85 10.97
CA PRO A 41 5.71 1.77 12.09
C PRO A 41 7.11 1.66 12.70
N THR A 42 7.72 2.78 13.07
CA THR A 42 9.01 2.82 13.77
C THR A 42 8.88 2.46 15.24
N ASP A 43 7.71 2.74 15.83
CA ASP A 43 7.37 2.47 17.23
C ASP A 43 6.01 1.73 17.32
N HIS A 44 5.65 1.24 18.51
CA HIS A 44 4.37 0.58 18.79
C HIS A 44 4.07 -0.62 17.86
N ARG A 45 5.10 -1.30 17.34
CA ARG A 45 4.94 -2.40 16.36
C ARG A 45 4.10 -3.58 16.86
N GLY A 46 4.07 -3.82 18.17
CA GLY A 46 3.28 -4.88 18.79
C GLY A 46 1.77 -4.61 18.80
N THR A 47 1.36 -3.34 18.68
CA THR A 47 -0.04 -2.90 18.69
C THR A 47 -0.51 -2.40 17.33
N LEU A 48 0.35 -1.69 16.58
CA LEU A 48 0.05 -1.16 15.24
C LEU A 48 0.24 -2.18 14.11
N GLY A 49 1.22 -3.09 14.25
CA GLY A 49 1.56 -4.08 13.23
C GLY A 49 2.17 -3.47 11.95
N THR A 50 2.64 -4.35 11.06
CA THR A 50 3.09 -3.97 9.70
C THR A 50 2.02 -4.38 8.69
N ALA A 51 1.57 -3.43 7.87
CA ALA A 51 0.62 -3.70 6.79
C ALA A 51 1.37 -3.94 5.47
N TRP A 52 1.06 -5.03 4.78
CA TRP A 52 1.52 -5.30 3.43
C TRP A 52 0.36 -5.11 2.45
N SER A 53 0.55 -4.21 1.50
CA SER A 53 -0.44 -3.88 0.48
C SER A 53 0.10 -4.14 -0.91
N ILE A 54 -0.75 -4.70 -1.77
CA ILE A 54 -0.51 -4.93 -3.19
C ILE A 54 -1.69 -4.34 -3.96
N ASN A 55 -1.41 -3.55 -4.99
CA ASN A 55 -2.36 -3.06 -5.97
C ASN A 55 -1.88 -3.51 -7.35
N VAL A 56 -2.81 -3.99 -8.18
CA VAL A 56 -2.57 -4.28 -9.59
C VAL A 56 -3.66 -3.62 -10.40
N ALA A 57 -3.28 -2.72 -11.30
CA ALA A 57 -4.16 -2.01 -12.21
C ALA A 57 -3.97 -2.55 -13.64
N PHE A 58 -5.09 -2.77 -14.32
CA PHE A 58 -5.16 -3.15 -15.73
C PHE A 58 -5.90 -2.05 -16.48
N GLN A 59 -5.28 -1.47 -17.50
CA GLN A 59 -5.86 -0.42 -18.33
C GLN A 59 -5.91 -0.90 -19.78
N TYR A 60 -6.99 -0.58 -20.49
CA TYR A 60 -7.10 -0.87 -21.91
C TYR A 60 -7.47 0.38 -22.70
N HIS A 61 -6.67 0.71 -23.71
CA HIS A 61 -6.87 1.82 -24.61
C HIS A 61 -7.95 1.52 -25.67
N LEU A 62 -9.23 1.59 -25.27
CA LEU A 62 -10.36 1.23 -26.15
C LEU A 62 -10.67 2.30 -27.21
N LEU A 63 -10.52 3.58 -26.88
CA LEU A 63 -10.73 4.73 -27.79
C LEU A 63 -9.65 5.79 -27.55
N LYS A 64 -9.62 6.84 -28.38
CA LYS A 64 -8.73 8.00 -28.18
C LYS A 64 -8.90 8.71 -26.83
N LEU A 65 -10.06 8.53 -26.17
CA LEU A 65 -10.41 9.25 -24.93
C LEU A 65 -10.92 8.34 -23.80
N VAL A 66 -11.17 7.06 -24.05
CA VAL A 66 -11.80 6.16 -23.07
C VAL A 66 -10.90 4.98 -22.82
N TRP A 67 -10.40 4.91 -21.59
CA TRP A 67 -9.47 3.91 -21.10
C TRP A 67 -10.06 3.24 -19.87
N PRO A 68 -10.88 2.18 -20.04
CA PRO A 68 -11.37 1.41 -18.91
C PRO A 68 -10.20 0.87 -18.08
N GLU A 69 -10.34 1.00 -16.77
CA GLU A 69 -9.40 0.49 -15.79
C GLU A 69 -10.11 -0.48 -14.85
N MET A 70 -9.40 -1.54 -14.49
CA MET A 70 -9.77 -2.44 -13.40
C MET A 70 -8.60 -2.57 -12.43
N GLU A 71 -8.88 -2.38 -11.16
CA GLU A 71 -7.89 -2.53 -10.10
C GLU A 71 -8.24 -3.67 -9.16
N VAL A 72 -7.22 -4.43 -8.76
CA VAL A 72 -7.31 -5.41 -7.69
C VAL A 72 -6.39 -4.96 -6.56
N ASN A 73 -7.00 -4.76 -5.39
CA ASN A 73 -6.32 -4.34 -4.19
C ASN A 73 -6.34 -5.49 -3.17
N TRP A 74 -5.20 -5.73 -2.54
CA TRP A 74 -5.06 -6.68 -1.45
C TRP A 74 -4.22 -6.08 -0.34
N THR A 75 -4.64 -6.28 0.91
CA THR A 75 -3.89 -5.83 2.08
C THR A 75 -3.96 -6.87 3.18
N ARG A 76 -2.82 -7.13 3.82
CA ARG A 76 -2.70 -8.06 4.94
C ARG A 76 -1.81 -7.48 6.04
N LEU A 77 -2.22 -7.71 7.28
CA LEU A 77 -1.39 -7.45 8.45
C LEU A 77 -0.41 -8.60 8.68
N LEU A 78 0.88 -8.28 8.77
CA LEU A 78 1.96 -9.26 8.95
C LEU A 78 2.26 -9.55 10.42
N GLN A 79 2.02 -8.58 11.31
CA GLN A 79 2.25 -8.71 12.74
C GLN A 79 0.99 -8.27 13.48
N PHE A 80 0.31 -9.21 14.14
CA PHE A 80 -0.74 -8.94 15.12
C PHE A 80 -0.28 -9.58 16.43
N GLY A 81 -0.36 -8.85 17.54
CA GLY A 81 0.38 -9.09 18.79
C GLY A 81 0.58 -10.57 19.18
N TYR A 82 1.85 -11.01 19.17
CA TYR A 82 2.31 -12.03 20.10
C TYR A 82 2.58 -11.35 21.45
N ALA A 83 1.51 -11.04 22.18
CA ALA A 83 1.63 -10.90 23.62
C ALA A 83 1.80 -12.33 24.16
N THR A 84 3.05 -12.70 24.43
CA THR A 84 3.39 -13.87 25.24
C THR A 84 2.52 -13.90 26.50
N ARG A 85 1.83 -15.02 26.72
CA ARG A 85 1.61 -15.53 28.08
C ARG A 85 2.75 -16.48 28.39
#